data_AF-A0ABD1G9Z1-F1
#
_entry.id   AF-A0ABD1G9Z1-F1
#
_cell.length_a   1.000
_cell.length_b   1.000
_cell.length_c   1.000
_cell.angle_alpha   90.00
_cell.angle_beta   90.00
_cell.angle_gamma   90.00
#
_symmetry.space_group_name_H-M   'P 1'
#
loop_
_entity.id
_entity.type
_entity.pdbx_description
1 polymer ?
#
loop_
_entity_poly.entity_id
_entity_poly.type
_entity_poly.pdbx_seq_one_letter_code
_entity_poly.pdbx_strand_id
1 'polypeptide(L)'
;MPVIALLMDKDGRRYQGVRLASGQELSSPQLILAPSFTIPTTSPPAVEVKNSNDKSPSDAERKVARGICIAKNSVKSEAANCLVFFPPRSLYPEQITSVRVLQLSSNVGVCPSKTFVTYLSAVCDDAVEGKKLLNAAINALFSMAVSSSPENNEIDNSSEHTEEKPCLLWSALYIHDLTKFHGLYDSIRFTPMPDEHLHYDDILDATEKLFKELFPNEDFFAMTSTSEEHLDDGNTELDP
;
A
#
# COMPACT_ATOMS: atom_id res chain seq x y z
N MET A 1 -13.71 -19.39 -0.03
CA MET A 1 -15.13 -19.09 0.26
C MET A 1 -15.21 -17.76 0.98
N PRO A 2 -16.05 -16.80 0.55
CA PRO A 2 -16.13 -15.50 1.20
C PRO A 2 -16.82 -15.57 2.57
N VAL A 3 -16.37 -14.72 3.48
CA VAL A 3 -17.07 -14.44 4.74
C VAL A 3 -18.24 -13.50 4.44
N ILE A 4 -19.44 -13.85 4.90
CA ILE A 4 -20.68 -13.10 4.62
C ILE A 4 -21.32 -12.47 5.85
N ALA A 5 -20.95 -12.91 7.05
CA ALA A 5 -21.47 -12.32 8.30
C ALA A 5 -20.50 -12.50 9.47
N LEU A 6 -20.60 -11.58 10.43
CA LEU A 6 -20.04 -11.72 11.77
C LEU A 6 -21.05 -12.41 12.68
N LEU A 7 -20.58 -13.34 13.50
CA LEU A 7 -21.35 -13.94 14.57
C LEU A 7 -21.05 -13.16 15.84
N MET A 8 -22.09 -12.57 16.43
CA MET A 8 -22.02 -11.81 17.68
C MET A 8 -22.83 -12.54 18.75
N ASP A 9 -22.55 -12.26 20.03
CA ASP A 9 -23.40 -12.71 21.13
C ASP A 9 -24.81 -12.11 21.05
N LYS A 10 -25.73 -12.64 21.87
CA LYS A 10 -27.14 -12.25 21.85
C LYS A 10 -27.35 -10.76 22.08
N ASP A 11 -26.45 -10.13 22.82
CA ASP A 11 -26.48 -8.69 23.14
C ASP A 11 -25.78 -7.83 22.07
N GLY A 12 -25.15 -8.45 21.05
CA GLY A 12 -24.45 -7.78 19.95
C GLY A 12 -23.14 -7.11 20.35
N ARG A 13 -22.62 -7.40 21.55
CA ARG A 13 -21.45 -6.72 22.14
C ARG A 13 -20.15 -7.49 21.97
N ARG A 14 -20.22 -8.81 21.78
CA ARG A 14 -19.04 -9.67 21.72
C ARG A 14 -19.01 -10.50 20.45
N TYR A 15 -17.93 -10.37 19.69
CA TYR A 15 -17.62 -11.26 18.57
C TYR A 15 -17.46 -12.72 19.03
N GLN A 16 -17.98 -13.65 18.22
CA GLN A 16 -17.91 -15.10 18.45
C GLN A 16 -17.35 -15.89 17.26
N GLY A 17 -17.33 -15.30 16.07
CA GLY A 17 -16.95 -16.02 14.86
C GLY A 17 -17.44 -15.37 13.57
N VAL A 18 -17.33 -16.11 12.48
CA VAL A 18 -17.78 -15.70 11.15
C VAL A 18 -18.62 -16.77 10.48
N ARG A 19 -19.53 -16.36 9.59
CA ARG A 19 -20.27 -17.26 8.70
C ARG A 19 -19.75 -17.14 7.28
N LEU A 20 -19.47 -18.28 6.66
CA LEU A 20 -19.06 -18.38 5.26
C LEU A 20 -20.29 -18.45 4.34
N ALA A 21 -20.12 -18.14 3.05
CA ALA A 21 -21.17 -18.26 2.05
C ALA A 21 -21.73 -19.70 1.90
N SER A 22 -20.99 -20.73 2.34
CA SER A 22 -21.48 -22.11 2.40
C SER A 22 -22.50 -22.36 3.51
N GLY A 23 -22.70 -21.41 4.42
CA GLY A 23 -23.45 -21.58 5.66
C GLY A 23 -22.62 -22.12 6.81
N GLN A 24 -21.35 -22.50 6.58
CA GLN A 24 -20.46 -22.93 7.65
C GLN A 24 -20.16 -21.78 8.61
N GLU A 25 -20.19 -22.09 9.91
CA GLU A 25 -19.82 -21.17 10.98
C GLU A 25 -18.46 -21.54 11.54
N LEU A 26 -17.58 -20.55 11.66
CA LEU A 26 -16.24 -20.69 12.21
C LEU A 26 -16.15 -19.83 13.47
N SER A 27 -15.90 -20.46 14.61
CA SER A 27 -15.75 -19.77 15.89
C SER A 27 -14.30 -19.35 16.13
N SER A 28 -14.10 -18.13 16.61
CA SER A 28 -12.81 -17.66 17.12
C SER A 28 -13.00 -16.59 18.19
N PRO A 29 -12.06 -16.45 19.14
CA PRO A 29 -12.17 -15.43 20.20
C PRO A 29 -11.84 -14.03 19.69
N GLN A 30 -11.09 -13.93 18.60
CA GLN A 30 -10.60 -12.69 18.01
C GLN A 30 -10.72 -12.72 16.49
N LEU A 31 -10.84 -11.54 15.90
CA LEU A 31 -10.87 -11.32 14.46
C LEU A 31 -9.90 -10.20 14.09
N ILE A 32 -9.02 -10.48 13.13
CA ILE A 32 -8.12 -9.49 12.55
C ILE A 32 -8.58 -9.24 11.12
N LEU A 33 -8.83 -7.97 10.79
CA LEU A 33 -9.32 -7.53 9.48
C LEU A 33 -8.31 -6.65 8.78
N ALA A 34 -8.22 -6.79 7.45
CA ALA A 34 -7.50 -5.84 6.65
C ALA A 34 -8.21 -4.46 6.67
N PRO A 35 -7.49 -3.35 6.41
CA PRO A 35 -8.04 -1.99 6.54
C PRO A 35 -9.16 -1.70 5.53
N SER A 36 -9.25 -2.50 4.46
CA SER A 36 -10.27 -2.37 3.41
C SER A 36 -11.64 -2.89 3.82
N PHE A 37 -11.74 -3.64 4.93
CA PHE A 37 -13.02 -4.14 5.40
C PHE A 37 -13.77 -3.06 6.16
N THR A 38 -15.07 -2.96 5.90
CA THR A 38 -15.98 -2.14 6.70
C THR A 38 -16.94 -3.07 7.42
N ILE A 39 -17.16 -2.83 8.71
CA ILE A 39 -18.20 -3.51 9.48
C ILE A 39 -19.41 -2.59 9.49
N PRO A 40 -20.53 -2.99 8.87
CA PRO A 40 -21.75 -2.20 8.94
C PRO A 40 -22.17 -2.08 10.40
N THR A 41 -22.20 -0.86 10.94
CA THR A 41 -22.75 -0.61 12.27
C THR A 41 -24.26 -0.72 12.21
N THR A 42 -24.79 -1.87 12.62
CA THR A 42 -26.23 -2.07 12.80
C THR A 42 -26.64 -1.65 14.22
N SER A 43 -26.69 -0.35 14.50
CA SER A 43 -27.43 0.20 15.66
C SER A 43 -27.86 1.65 15.44
N PRO A 44 -29.10 2.05 15.80
CA PRO A 44 -29.47 3.47 15.90
C PRO A 44 -28.66 4.15 17.03
N PRO A 45 -28.49 5.49 17.00
CA PRO A 45 -27.60 6.17 17.93
C PRO A 45 -28.21 6.11 19.33
N ALA A 46 -27.67 5.27 20.20
CA ALA A 46 -28.07 5.18 21.59
C ALA A 46 -26.88 5.49 22.49
N VAL A 47 -26.91 6.74 22.98
CA VAL A 47 -26.28 7.26 24.19
C VAL A 47 -24.75 7.38 24.17
N GLU A 48 -24.33 8.61 23.88
CA GLU A 48 -23.04 9.15 24.30
C GLU A 48 -22.75 8.81 25.77
N VAL A 49 -21.83 7.89 26.02
CA VAL A 49 -21.10 7.88 27.28
C VAL A 49 -19.89 8.78 27.06
N LYS A 50 -20.08 10.07 27.33
CA LYS A 50 -18.99 11.01 27.56
C LYS A 50 -18.18 10.52 28.75
N ASN A 51 -16.91 10.19 28.54
CA ASN A 51 -15.84 10.47 29.49
C ASN A 51 -14.47 10.48 28.79
N SER A 52 -13.72 11.54 29.11
CA SER A 52 -12.36 11.94 28.69
C SER A 52 -12.13 12.25 27.20
N ASN A 53 -12.14 13.55 26.87
CA ASN A 53 -11.24 14.27 25.95
C ASN A 53 -10.75 13.62 24.63
N ASP A 54 -11.45 12.64 24.08
CA ASP A 54 -11.17 12.16 22.72
C ASP A 54 -12.12 12.86 21.76
N LYS A 55 -11.51 13.54 20.80
CA LYS A 55 -12.21 14.17 19.68
C LYS A 55 -13.07 13.10 18.99
N SER A 56 -14.22 13.53 18.49
CA SER A 56 -15.05 12.76 17.56
C SER A 56 -14.20 12.00 16.53
N PRO A 57 -14.54 10.74 16.16
CA PRO A 57 -13.79 9.95 15.19
C PRO A 57 -14.07 10.48 13.77
N SER A 58 -13.53 11.65 13.47
CA SER A 58 -13.35 12.25 12.15
C SER A 58 -12.07 13.10 12.19
N ASP A 59 -11.04 12.58 12.87
CA ASP A 59 -9.82 13.32 13.16
C ASP A 59 -8.88 13.21 11.94
N ALA A 60 -8.92 14.25 11.09
CA ALA A 60 -8.05 14.53 9.94
C ALA A 60 -7.73 13.32 9.03
N GLU A 61 -8.59 13.06 8.05
CA GLU A 61 -8.33 12.14 6.92
C GLU A 61 -7.18 12.66 6.06
N ARG A 62 -5.95 12.26 6.38
CA ARG A 62 -4.82 12.47 5.48
C ARG A 62 -5.00 11.57 4.26
N LYS A 63 -4.74 12.09 3.06
CA LYS A 63 -4.86 11.31 1.83
C LYS A 63 -3.51 11.20 1.15
N VAL A 64 -3.33 10.12 0.38
CA VAL A 64 -2.16 9.92 -0.46
C VAL A 64 -2.63 9.74 -1.89
N ALA A 65 -2.21 10.65 -2.75
CA ALA A 65 -2.32 10.45 -4.19
C ALA A 65 -1.25 9.47 -4.64
N ARG A 66 -1.66 8.46 -5.42
CA ARG A 66 -0.77 7.46 -5.98
C ARG A 66 -0.92 7.39 -7.50
N GLY A 67 0.20 7.23 -8.17
CA GLY A 67 0.29 7.11 -9.62
C GLY A 67 1.10 5.90 -10.03
N ILE A 68 0.70 5.26 -11.11
CA ILE A 68 1.45 4.18 -11.76
C ILE A 68 1.60 4.58 -13.21
N CYS A 69 2.83 4.59 -13.71
CA CYS A 69 3.16 4.88 -15.09
C CYS A 69 3.98 3.74 -15.70
N ILE A 70 3.72 3.42 -16.96
CA ILE A 70 4.52 2.48 -17.74
C ILE A 70 5.17 3.25 -18.88
N ALA A 71 6.48 3.12 -19.04
CA ALA A 71 7.25 3.80 -20.09
C ALA A 71 8.19 2.85 -20.83
N LYS A 72 8.56 3.20 -22.06
CA LYS A 72 9.54 2.44 -22.88
C LYS A 72 10.98 2.64 -22.42
N ASN A 73 11.28 3.84 -21.93
CA ASN A 73 12.63 4.25 -21.57
C ASN A 73 12.68 4.56 -20.07
N SER A 74 13.89 4.52 -19.52
CA SER A 74 14.13 4.93 -18.14
C SER A 74 14.12 6.45 -18.05
N VAL A 75 13.55 7.00 -16.97
CA VAL A 75 13.65 8.41 -16.54
C VAL A 75 15.10 8.89 -16.54
N LYS A 76 16.06 8.00 -16.29
CA LYS A 76 17.49 8.27 -16.42
C LYS A 76 18.15 7.14 -17.21
N SER A 77 18.71 7.45 -18.38
CA SER A 77 19.22 6.48 -19.35
C SER A 77 20.13 5.39 -18.79
N GLU A 78 20.89 5.66 -17.74
CA GLU A 78 21.84 4.71 -17.13
C GLU A 78 21.32 4.02 -15.85
N ALA A 79 20.14 4.38 -15.37
CA ALA A 79 19.58 3.80 -14.15
C ALA A 79 18.45 2.82 -14.49
N ALA A 80 18.64 1.55 -14.15
CA ALA A 80 17.59 0.54 -14.23
C ALA A 80 16.47 0.83 -13.22
N ASN A 81 16.87 1.12 -11.97
CA ASN A 81 15.98 1.45 -10.87
C ASN A 81 16.46 2.77 -10.26
N CYS A 82 15.56 3.70 -9.99
CA CYS A 82 15.91 4.97 -9.38
C CYS A 82 14.77 5.55 -8.54
N LEU A 83 15.15 6.43 -7.62
CA LEU A 83 14.24 7.22 -6.83
C LEU A 83 14.45 8.70 -7.15
N VAL A 84 13.39 9.36 -7.58
CA VAL A 84 13.37 10.79 -7.91
C VAL A 84 12.45 11.51 -6.94
N PHE A 85 12.87 12.70 -6.51
CA PHE A 85 12.11 13.56 -5.61
C PHE A 85 11.84 14.89 -6.27
N PHE A 86 10.58 15.31 -6.26
CA PHE A 86 10.18 16.69 -6.53
C PHE A 86 9.91 17.38 -5.20
N PRO A 87 10.86 18.17 -4.66
CA PRO A 87 10.64 18.90 -3.43
C PRO A 87 9.53 19.96 -3.59
N PRO A 88 9.02 20.54 -2.50
CA PRO A 88 8.01 21.60 -2.58
C PRO A 88 8.48 22.73 -3.50
N ARG A 89 7.54 23.29 -4.27
CA ARG A 89 7.75 24.38 -5.24
C ARG A 89 8.63 24.03 -6.46
N SER A 90 8.99 22.77 -6.68
CA SER A 90 9.82 22.39 -7.84
C SER A 90 9.04 22.17 -9.14
N LEU A 91 7.78 21.73 -9.04
CA LEU A 91 6.91 21.50 -10.19
C LEU A 91 6.13 22.76 -10.57
N TYR A 92 5.67 23.50 -9.58
CA TYR A 92 4.98 24.80 -9.71
C TYR A 92 5.01 25.56 -8.37
N PRO A 93 4.89 26.90 -8.36
CA PRO A 93 5.11 27.71 -7.15
C PRO A 93 4.21 27.36 -5.96
N GLU A 94 2.97 26.92 -6.20
CA GLU A 94 1.98 26.59 -5.18
C GLU A 94 2.13 25.17 -4.62
N GLN A 95 3.08 24.35 -5.11
CA GLN A 95 3.29 22.99 -4.63
C GLN A 95 3.77 23.00 -3.16
N ILE A 96 2.95 22.48 -2.25
CA ILE A 96 3.27 22.41 -0.82
C ILE A 96 3.97 21.10 -0.45
N THR A 97 3.54 19.97 -1.01
CA THR A 97 4.06 18.64 -0.64
C THR A 97 5.07 18.12 -1.66
N SER A 98 5.94 17.20 -1.21
CA SER A 98 6.90 16.54 -2.11
C SER A 98 6.23 15.42 -2.90
N VAL A 99 6.67 15.21 -4.14
CA VAL A 99 6.33 14.00 -4.92
C VAL A 99 7.51 13.05 -4.91
N ARG A 100 7.25 11.79 -4.56
CA ARG A 100 8.23 10.71 -4.60
C ARG A 100 7.95 9.83 -5.80
N VAL A 101 8.99 9.46 -6.54
CA VAL A 101 8.88 8.71 -7.79
C VAL A 101 9.86 7.55 -7.77
N LEU A 102 9.37 6.33 -7.64
CA LEU A 102 10.16 5.11 -7.68
C LEU A 102 10.01 4.46 -9.05
N GLN A 103 11.07 4.45 -9.84
CA GLN A 103 11.13 3.69 -11.08
C GLN A 103 11.79 2.34 -10.86
N LEU A 104 11.18 1.30 -11.42
CA LEU A 104 11.67 -0.07 -11.44
C LEU A 104 11.67 -0.61 -12.88
N SER A 105 12.69 -1.39 -13.22
CA SER A 105 12.78 -2.09 -14.50
C SER A 105 12.44 -3.57 -14.39
N SER A 106 12.47 -4.28 -15.53
CA SER A 106 12.25 -5.72 -15.57
C SER A 106 13.26 -6.54 -14.77
N ASN A 107 14.40 -5.97 -14.35
CA ASN A 107 15.42 -6.68 -13.56
C ASN A 107 14.92 -7.12 -12.17
N VAL A 108 13.86 -6.50 -11.65
CA VAL A 108 13.19 -6.87 -10.39
C VAL A 108 11.86 -7.60 -10.59
N GLY A 109 11.55 -8.02 -11.83
CA GLY A 109 10.38 -8.86 -12.12
C GLY A 109 9.02 -8.13 -12.08
N VAL A 110 8.99 -6.79 -12.09
CA VAL A 110 7.73 -6.00 -12.00
C VAL A 110 7.10 -5.68 -13.36
N CYS A 111 7.84 -5.84 -14.47
CA CYS A 111 7.35 -5.54 -15.81
C CYS A 111 8.11 -6.32 -16.90
N PRO A 112 7.54 -6.43 -18.12
CA PRO A 112 8.22 -7.04 -19.26
C PRO A 112 9.53 -6.34 -19.63
N SER A 113 10.42 -7.06 -20.31
CA SER A 113 11.68 -6.50 -20.82
C SER A 113 11.46 -5.26 -21.69
N LYS A 114 12.39 -4.31 -21.60
CA LYS A 114 12.36 -3.02 -22.32
C LYS A 114 11.18 -2.11 -21.95
N THR A 115 10.60 -2.31 -20.76
CA THR A 115 9.66 -1.38 -20.16
C THR A 115 10.08 -1.05 -18.74
N PHE A 116 9.56 0.05 -18.22
CA PHE A 116 9.80 0.54 -16.87
C PHE A 116 8.46 0.87 -16.22
N VAL A 117 8.30 0.48 -14.96
CA VAL A 117 7.16 0.87 -14.13
C VAL A 117 7.62 1.95 -13.17
N THR A 118 6.86 3.03 -13.11
CA THR A 118 7.13 4.15 -12.20
C THR A 118 5.95 4.34 -11.26
N TYR A 119 6.23 4.27 -9.96
CA TYR A 119 5.28 4.54 -8.90
C TYR A 119 5.48 5.96 -8.39
N LEU A 120 4.42 6.76 -8.38
CA LEU A 120 4.41 8.11 -7.84
C LEU A 120 3.56 8.15 -6.58
N SER A 121 4.00 8.92 -5.58
CA SER A 121 3.20 9.18 -4.39
C SER A 121 3.38 10.62 -3.92
N ALA A 122 2.30 11.21 -3.44
CA ALA A 122 2.30 12.49 -2.77
C ALA A 122 1.19 12.55 -1.73
N VAL A 123 1.48 13.17 -0.58
CA VAL A 123 0.47 13.47 0.42
C VAL A 123 -0.37 14.64 -0.08
N CYS A 124 -1.68 14.58 0.13
CA CYS A 124 -2.62 15.61 -0.26
C CYS A 124 -3.79 15.67 0.73
N ASP A 125 -4.41 16.84 0.84
CA ASP A 125 -5.63 17.02 1.64
C ASP A 125 -6.89 16.71 0.82
N ASP A 126 -6.85 16.98 -0.49
CA ASP A 126 -7.94 16.68 -1.41
C ASP A 126 -7.49 15.92 -2.66
N ALA A 127 -8.45 15.18 -3.23
CA ALA A 127 -8.23 14.30 -4.38
C ALA A 127 -7.86 15.05 -5.67
N VAL A 128 -8.34 16.27 -5.84
CA VAL A 128 -8.12 17.07 -7.05
C VAL A 128 -6.70 17.64 -7.03
N GLU A 129 -6.28 18.20 -5.91
CA GLU A 129 -4.90 18.67 -5.69
C GLU A 129 -3.91 17.52 -5.83
N GLY A 130 -4.16 16.39 -5.18
CA GLY A 130 -3.30 15.21 -5.26
C GLY A 130 -3.10 14.73 -6.70
N LYS A 131 -4.17 14.63 -7.49
CA LYS A 131 -4.08 14.27 -8.92
C LYS A 131 -3.39 15.33 -9.75
N LYS A 132 -3.64 16.62 -9.49
CA LYS A 132 -2.95 17.73 -10.18
C LYS A 132 -1.45 17.64 -9.97
N LEU A 133 -1.03 17.40 -8.72
CA LEU A 133 0.37 17.28 -8.33
C LEU A 133 1.06 16.11 -9.03
N LEU A 134 0.43 14.93 -9.05
CA LEU A 134 0.98 13.77 -9.76
C LEU A 134 1.04 13.97 -11.27
N ASN A 135 0.04 14.61 -11.88
CA ASN A 135 0.07 14.94 -13.31
C ASN A 135 1.22 15.91 -13.64
N ALA A 136 1.49 16.90 -12.78
CA ALA A 136 2.62 17.79 -12.96
C ALA A 136 3.96 17.03 -12.96
N ALA A 137 4.13 16.07 -12.04
CA ALA A 137 5.31 15.21 -12.01
C ALA A 137 5.41 14.31 -13.26
N ILE A 138 4.29 13.73 -13.72
CA ILE A 138 4.25 12.92 -14.94
C ILE A 138 4.66 13.75 -16.15
N ASN A 139 4.13 14.96 -16.32
CA ASN A 139 4.48 15.86 -17.42
C ASN A 139 5.93 16.34 -17.35
N ALA A 140 6.48 16.48 -16.14
CA ALA A 140 7.89 16.81 -15.95
C ALA A 140 8.80 15.64 -16.40
N LEU A 141 8.40 14.40 -16.12
CA LEU A 141 9.23 13.22 -16.37
C LEU A 141 9.07 12.62 -17.77
N PHE A 142 7.86 12.58 -18.31
CA PHE A 142 7.54 11.79 -19.50
C PHE A 142 7.12 12.63 -20.70
N SER A 143 7.31 12.08 -21.90
CA SER A 143 6.68 12.53 -23.13
C SER A 143 5.45 11.67 -23.42
N MET A 144 4.34 12.28 -23.86
CA MET A 144 3.22 11.50 -24.37
C MET A 144 3.56 10.96 -25.75
N ALA A 145 3.25 9.69 -26.01
CA ALA A 145 3.31 9.14 -27.35
C ALA A 145 2.31 9.88 -28.26
N VAL A 146 2.77 10.86 -29.03
CA VAL A 146 1.97 11.45 -30.10
C VAL A 146 1.88 10.38 -31.19
N SER A 147 0.66 9.96 -31.57
CA SER A 147 0.49 9.11 -32.74
C SER A 147 0.85 9.94 -33.98
N SER A 148 2.11 9.88 -34.40
CA SER A 148 2.54 10.48 -35.66
C SER A 148 1.84 9.77 -36.81
N SER A 149 0.91 10.44 -37.50
CA SER A 149 0.64 10.09 -38.89
C SER A 149 1.93 10.32 -39.68
N PRO A 150 2.21 9.52 -40.73
CA PRO A 150 3.50 9.54 -41.39
C PRO A 150 3.56 10.66 -42.44
N GLU A 151 3.41 11.92 -42.06
CA GLU A 151 3.55 13.05 -42.99
C GLU A 151 4.18 14.26 -42.28
N ASN A 152 5.51 14.25 -42.14
CA ASN A 152 6.40 15.31 -42.60
C ASN A 152 7.81 15.10 -42.04
N ASN A 153 8.72 14.75 -42.95
CA ASN A 153 10.16 14.86 -42.73
C ASN A 153 10.53 16.35 -42.79
N GLU A 154 10.60 17.02 -41.65
CA GLU A 154 11.42 18.23 -41.53
C GLU A 154 12.61 17.91 -40.64
N ILE A 155 13.75 17.80 -41.32
CA ILE A 155 15.08 17.76 -40.72
C ILE A 155 15.30 19.11 -40.06
N ASP A 156 15.32 19.15 -38.73
CA ASP A 156 15.92 20.27 -38.02
C ASP A 156 17.02 19.75 -37.08
N ASN A 157 18.26 19.96 -37.55
CA ASN A 157 19.47 19.70 -36.80
C ASN A 157 19.64 20.80 -35.75
N SER A 158 19.21 20.55 -34.51
CA SER A 158 19.73 21.25 -33.34
C SER A 158 20.22 20.22 -32.31
N SER A 159 21.54 19.96 -32.34
CA SER A 159 22.20 19.20 -31.29
C SER A 159 22.36 20.09 -30.06
N GLU A 160 21.36 20.09 -29.19
CA GLU A 160 21.57 20.31 -27.77
C GLU A 160 21.27 18.99 -27.07
N HIS A 161 22.11 18.59 -26.11
CA HIS A 161 21.93 17.40 -25.26
C HIS A 161 20.65 17.55 -24.41
N THR A 162 19.50 17.49 -25.04
CA THR A 162 18.21 17.34 -24.38
C THR A 162 18.07 15.85 -24.13
N GLU A 163 18.25 15.43 -22.87
CA GLU A 163 17.86 14.09 -22.45
C GLU A 163 16.39 13.90 -22.84
N GLU A 164 16.15 13.04 -23.82
CA GLU A 164 14.83 12.81 -24.38
C GLU A 164 13.95 12.16 -23.29
N LYS A 165 12.86 12.84 -22.90
CA LYS A 165 11.94 12.34 -21.88
C LYS A 165 11.36 10.98 -22.30
N PRO A 166 11.27 9.99 -21.39
CA PRO A 166 10.74 8.69 -21.73
C PRO A 166 9.31 8.75 -22.27
N CYS A 167 9.04 7.91 -23.26
CA CYS A 167 7.72 7.77 -23.85
C CYS A 167 6.77 7.02 -22.90
N LEU A 168 5.76 7.72 -22.39
CA LEU A 168 4.68 7.18 -21.56
C LEU A 168 3.74 6.33 -22.41
N LEU A 169 3.55 5.08 -22.02
CA LEU A 169 2.65 4.13 -22.66
C LEU A 169 1.29 4.07 -21.97
N TRP A 170 1.30 4.16 -20.64
CA TRP A 170 0.10 4.04 -19.84
C TRP A 170 0.29 4.74 -18.49
N SER A 171 -0.80 5.28 -17.95
CA SER A 171 -0.82 5.76 -16.57
C SER A 171 -2.18 5.54 -15.91
N ALA A 172 -2.16 5.35 -14.58
CA ALA A 172 -3.34 5.40 -13.74
C ALA A 172 -3.04 6.16 -12.46
N LEU A 173 -4.03 6.92 -11.99
CA LEU A 173 -3.97 7.71 -10.76
C LEU A 173 -5.14 7.34 -9.86
N TYR A 174 -4.88 7.16 -8.57
CA TYR A 174 -5.90 6.94 -7.56
C TYR A 174 -5.56 7.64 -6.26
N ILE A 175 -6.56 7.80 -5.40
CA ILE A 175 -6.41 8.37 -4.07
C ILE A 175 -6.58 7.26 -3.05
N HIS A 176 -5.72 7.27 -2.05
CA HIS A 176 -5.76 6.36 -0.92
C HIS A 176 -6.03 7.18 0.35
N ASP A 177 -7.19 6.97 0.95
CA ASP A 177 -7.54 7.62 2.21
C ASP A 177 -6.87 6.88 3.37
N LEU A 178 -6.06 7.58 4.16
CA LEU A 178 -5.42 7.01 5.34
C LEU A 178 -6.39 7.05 6.50
N THR A 179 -7.21 6.00 6.63
CA THR A 179 -8.16 5.89 7.73
C THR A 179 -7.50 5.24 8.93
N LYS A 180 -7.63 5.89 10.10
CA LYS A 180 -7.33 5.26 11.38
C LYS A 180 -8.60 4.59 11.89
N PHE A 181 -8.69 3.27 11.72
CA PHE A 181 -9.82 2.55 12.28
C PHE A 181 -9.57 2.26 13.76
N HIS A 182 -10.36 2.89 14.63
CA HIS A 182 -10.45 2.49 16.03
C HIS A 182 -11.50 1.38 16.13
N GLY A 183 -11.07 0.17 16.53
CA GLY A 183 -11.94 -0.99 16.66
C GLY A 183 -13.16 -0.68 17.52
N LEU A 184 -14.37 -0.97 17.00
CA LEU A 184 -15.62 -0.75 17.72
C LEU A 184 -15.85 -1.79 18.85
N TYR A 185 -15.13 -2.92 18.78
CA TYR A 185 -15.24 -4.07 19.66
C TYR A 185 -13.86 -4.54 20.12
N ASP A 186 -13.71 -4.87 21.40
CA ASP A 186 -12.43 -5.31 21.98
C ASP A 186 -11.85 -6.58 21.37
N SER A 187 -12.66 -7.41 20.70
CA SER A 187 -12.22 -8.65 20.06
C SER A 187 -12.02 -8.54 18.54
N ILE A 188 -12.28 -7.37 17.95
CA ILE A 188 -12.04 -7.12 16.53
C ILE A 188 -10.93 -6.08 16.39
N ARG A 189 -9.93 -6.41 15.60
CA ARG A 189 -8.77 -5.55 15.31
C ARG A 189 -8.60 -5.38 13.82
N PHE A 190 -8.04 -4.25 13.45
CA PHE A 190 -7.67 -3.96 12.07
C PHE A 190 -6.14 -3.95 11.97
N THR A 191 -5.61 -4.53 10.89
CA THR A 191 -4.20 -4.40 10.58
C THR A 191 -3.89 -2.95 10.24
N PRO A 192 -2.63 -2.50 10.38
CA PRO A 192 -2.22 -1.19 9.90
C PRO A 192 -2.45 -1.03 8.39
N MET A 193 -2.72 0.20 7.96
CA MET A 193 -2.86 0.57 6.55
C MET A 193 -1.50 1.04 5.99
N PRO A 194 -1.18 0.76 4.71
CA PRO A 194 0.02 1.31 4.09
C PRO A 194 0.04 2.83 4.12
N ASP A 195 1.14 3.40 4.59
CA ASP A 195 1.33 4.84 4.74
C ASP A 195 1.88 5.51 3.46
N GLU A 196 2.23 6.79 3.54
CA GLU A 196 2.84 7.52 2.42
C GLU A 196 4.32 7.20 2.15
N HIS A 197 4.97 6.39 2.99
CA HIS A 197 6.40 6.15 2.94
C HIS A 197 6.74 5.03 1.94
N LEU A 198 8.02 4.96 1.56
CA LEU A 198 8.54 3.92 0.65
C LEU A 198 9.15 2.74 1.41
N HIS A 199 9.46 2.93 2.69
CA HIS A 199 9.95 1.89 3.59
C HIS A 199 8.79 1.28 4.37
N TYR A 200 9.09 0.23 5.12
CA TYR A 200 8.09 -0.52 5.88
C TYR A 200 8.15 -0.27 7.39
N ASP A 201 9.02 0.62 7.86
CA ASP A 201 9.26 0.83 9.29
C ASP A 201 7.96 1.10 10.09
N ASP A 202 7.14 2.07 9.67
CA ASP A 202 5.90 2.42 10.37
C ASP A 202 4.87 1.27 10.37
N ILE A 203 4.77 0.51 9.27
CA ILE A 203 3.85 -0.63 9.21
C ILE A 203 4.37 -1.81 10.05
N LEU A 204 5.69 -1.99 10.13
CA LEU A 204 6.32 -3.01 10.97
C LEU A 204 6.13 -2.68 12.45
N ASP A 205 6.39 -1.44 12.86
CA ASP A 205 6.17 -0.96 14.23
C ASP A 205 4.70 -1.12 14.66
N ALA A 206 3.77 -0.73 13.79
CA ALA A 206 2.34 -0.90 14.05
C ALA A 206 1.92 -2.38 14.09
N THR A 207 2.55 -3.24 13.29
CA THR A 207 2.29 -4.68 13.29
C THR A 207 2.82 -5.33 14.56
N GLU A 208 4.03 -4.99 15.01
CA GLU A 208 4.59 -5.49 16.27
C GLU A 208 3.73 -5.06 17.45
N LYS A 209 3.29 -3.79 17.47
CA LYS A 209 2.39 -3.30 18.51
C LYS A 209 1.09 -4.11 18.54
N LEU A 210 0.45 -4.33 17.39
CA LEU A 210 -0.76 -5.15 17.30
C LEU A 210 -0.48 -6.59 17.77
N PHE A 211 0.65 -7.17 17.40
CA PHE A 211 1.04 -8.50 17.85
C PHE A 211 1.16 -8.59 19.37
N LYS A 212 1.84 -7.63 20.01
CA LYS A 212 2.00 -7.58 21.47
C LYS A 212 0.69 -7.33 22.21
N GLU A 213 -0.28 -6.65 21.61
CA GLU A 213 -1.63 -6.54 22.16
C GLU A 213 -2.38 -7.89 22.16
N LEU A 214 -2.14 -8.74 21.15
CA LEU A 214 -2.78 -10.05 21.01
C LEU A 214 -2.05 -11.14 21.82
N PHE A 215 -0.73 -11.07 21.85
CA PHE A 215 0.17 -12.07 22.43
C PHE A 215 1.23 -11.37 23.31
N PRO A 216 0.86 -10.86 24.50
CA PRO A 216 1.72 -10.00 25.31
C PRO A 216 3.00 -10.68 25.80
N ASN A 217 2.98 -12.02 25.92
CA ASN A 217 4.09 -12.80 26.45
C ASN A 217 4.91 -13.52 25.36
N GLU A 218 4.56 -13.33 24.08
CA GLU A 218 5.24 -13.99 22.96
C GLU A 218 6.23 -13.03 22.30
N ASP A 219 7.35 -13.57 21.80
CA ASP A 219 8.32 -12.79 21.05
C ASP A 219 7.89 -12.60 19.59
N PHE A 220 8.05 -11.38 19.09
CA PHE A 220 7.73 -11.06 17.70
C PHE A 220 8.82 -11.64 16.79
N PHE A 221 8.43 -12.54 15.87
CA PHE A 221 9.35 -13.31 15.04
C PHE A 221 10.39 -14.14 15.82
N ALA A 222 9.94 -14.92 16.80
CA ALA A 222 10.79 -15.92 17.44
C ALA A 222 11.47 -16.81 16.38
N MET A 223 12.80 -16.99 16.47
CA MET A 223 13.48 -17.97 15.63
C MET A 223 12.92 -19.34 15.95
N THR A 224 12.38 -20.02 14.94
CA THR A 224 12.15 -21.46 15.03
C THR A 224 13.51 -22.10 15.23
N SER A 225 13.75 -22.68 16.41
CA SER A 225 14.84 -23.64 16.58
C SER A 225 14.63 -24.71 15.52
N THR A 226 15.54 -24.79 14.54
CA THR A 226 15.63 -25.94 13.65
C THR A 226 15.81 -27.16 14.53
N SER A 227 14.71 -27.81 14.92
CA SER A 227 14.82 -29.15 15.47
C SER A 227 15.45 -29.96 14.37
N GLU A 228 16.66 -30.43 14.64
CA GLU A 228 17.40 -31.38 13.83
C GLU A 228 16.40 -32.28 13.11
N GLU A 229 16.36 -32.19 11.78
CA GLU A 229 15.80 -33.28 10.98
C GLU A 229 16.53 -34.52 11.48
N HIS A 230 15.85 -35.34 12.29
CA HIS A 230 16.35 -36.63 12.72
C HIS A 230 16.57 -37.44 11.44
N LEU A 231 17.77 -37.34 10.88
CA LEU A 231 18.36 -38.36 10.05
C LEU A 231 18.54 -39.56 10.97
N ASP A 232 17.50 -40.37 11.07
CA ASP A 232 17.59 -41.74 11.58
C ASP A 232 18.37 -42.57 10.56
N ASP A 233 19.67 -42.30 10.45
CA ASP A 233 20.66 -43.15 9.80
C ASP A 233 21.27 -44.05 10.89
N GLY A 234 20.41 -44.88 11.47
CA GLY A 234 20.76 -45.93 12.42
C GLY A 234 20.78 -47.29 11.74
N ASN A 235 21.68 -47.50 10.77
CA ASN A 235 22.08 -48.83 10.30
C ASN A 235 22.46 -49.68 11.53
N THR A 236 21.57 -50.54 11.99
CA THR A 236 21.94 -51.63 12.89
C THR A 236 22.69 -52.69 12.09
N GLU A 237 24.02 -52.58 12.10
CA GLU A 237 24.89 -53.75 12.04
C GLU A 237 24.43 -54.76 13.10
N LEU A 238 24.12 -55.97 12.66
CA LEU A 238 24.19 -57.16 13.49
C LEU A 238 25.04 -58.19 12.75
N ASP A 239 26.34 -58.14 13.01
CA ASP A 239 27.25 -59.30 12.98
C ASP A 239 27.11 -60.08 14.32
N PRO A 240 27.53 -61.35 14.44
CA PRO A 240 28.43 -62.11 13.55
C PRO A 240 27.88 -63.44 13.00
#